data_AF-A0A963AGQ8-F1
#
_entry.id   AF-A0A963AGQ8-F1
#
_cell.length_a   1.000
_cell.length_b   1.000
_cell.length_c   1.000
_cell.angle_alpha   90.00
_cell.angle_beta   90.00
_cell.angle_gamma   90.00
#
_symmetry.space_group_name_H-M   'P 1'
#
loop_
_entity.id
_entity.type
_entity.pdbx_description
1 polymer ?
#
loop_
_entity_poly.entity_id
_entity_poly.type
_entity_poly.pdbx_seq_one_letter_code
_entity_poly.pdbx_strand_id
1 'polypeptide(L)'
;MNDTDKNKAIELLNKIMELELAGVVRYTHYSLMVFGYNRIPIVDWMKSNAQEGLVHAHKAGEMATLLGGHPSLKIGALLETEKHDIGDILRESLEHEQAATDSYYELLEVVKDGKSVLLEEYAREMIVEEELHLDEVNKMLRNPGDIQAFKP
;
A
#
# COMPACT_ATOMS: atom_id res chain seq x y z
N MET A 1 2.53 22.99 -11.74
CA MET A 1 1.55 22.02 -12.27
C MET A 1 0.38 22.75 -12.94
N ASN A 2 -0.12 22.27 -14.10
CA ASN A 2 -1.34 22.82 -14.72
C ASN A 2 -2.61 22.20 -14.10
N ASP A 3 -3.80 22.74 -14.41
CA ASP A 3 -5.06 22.28 -13.81
C ASP A 3 -5.41 20.81 -14.16
N THR A 4 -5.03 20.35 -15.35
CA THR A 4 -5.28 18.96 -15.77
C THR A 4 -4.43 17.98 -14.96
N ASP A 5 -3.13 18.23 -14.85
CA ASP A 5 -2.20 17.44 -14.04
C ASP A 5 -2.61 17.50 -12.56
N LYS A 6 -3.05 18.66 -12.08
CA LYS A 6 -3.52 18.86 -10.71
C LYS A 6 -4.74 18.02 -10.39
N ASN A 7 -5.77 18.03 -11.24
CA ASN A 7 -6.97 17.24 -11.03
C ASN A 7 -6.65 15.74 -11.07
N LYS A 8 -5.78 15.32 -12.00
CA LYS A 8 -5.33 13.93 -12.07
C LYS A 8 -4.55 13.50 -10.83
N ALA A 9 -3.68 14.36 -10.31
CA ALA A 9 -2.96 14.10 -9.05
C ALA A 9 -3.94 13.96 -7.87
N ILE A 10 -4.96 14.81 -7.77
CA ILE A 10 -6.01 14.70 -6.73
C ILE A 10 -6.76 13.37 -6.84
N GLU A 11 -7.13 12.95 -8.05
CA GLU A 11 -7.79 11.65 -8.29
C GLU A 11 -6.91 10.48 -7.84
N LEU A 12 -5.63 10.50 -8.20
CA LEU A 12 -4.66 9.48 -7.80
C LEU A 12 -4.42 9.46 -6.29
N LEU A 13 -4.29 10.62 -5.65
CA LEU A 13 -4.12 10.71 -4.20
C LEU A 13 -5.33 10.16 -3.45
N ASN A 14 -6.54 10.39 -3.96
CA ASN A 14 -7.74 9.77 -3.42
C ASN A 14 -7.76 8.25 -3.62
N LYS A 15 -7.38 7.76 -4.80
CA LYS A 15 -7.24 6.31 -5.07
C LYS A 15 -6.23 5.66 -4.12
N ILE A 16 -5.07 6.30 -3.92
CA ILE A 16 -4.04 5.86 -2.98
C ILE A 16 -4.62 5.82 -1.57
N MET A 17 -5.21 6.91 -1.09
CA MET A 17 -5.81 6.96 0.25
C MET A 17 -6.87 5.85 0.46
N GLU A 18 -7.70 5.58 -0.55
CA GLU A 18 -8.68 4.49 -0.52
C GLU A 18 -8.00 3.11 -0.44
N LEU A 19 -6.90 2.88 -1.17
CA LEU A 19 -6.10 1.65 -1.10
C LEU A 19 -5.46 1.51 0.28
N GLU A 20 -4.78 2.54 0.79
CA GLU A 20 -4.14 2.51 2.11
C GLU A 20 -5.13 2.19 3.22
N LEU A 21 -6.31 2.82 3.21
CA LEU A 21 -7.39 2.51 4.16
C LEU A 21 -7.90 1.06 4.02
N ALA A 22 -7.94 0.52 2.80
CA ALA A 22 -8.26 -0.88 2.60
C ALA A 22 -7.17 -1.78 3.20
N GLY A 23 -5.90 -1.42 3.05
CA GLY A 23 -4.75 -2.08 3.68
C GLY A 23 -4.88 -2.13 5.20
N VAL A 24 -5.22 -1.01 5.84
CA VAL A 24 -5.47 -0.94 7.30
C VAL A 24 -6.50 -1.99 7.73
N VAL A 25 -7.63 -2.06 7.03
CA VAL A 25 -8.70 -3.01 7.35
C VAL A 25 -8.25 -4.46 7.12
N ARG A 26 -7.58 -4.73 5.99
CA ARG A 26 -7.11 -6.07 5.62
C ARG A 26 -6.05 -6.59 6.58
N TYR A 27 -5.00 -5.82 6.84
CA TYR A 27 -3.95 -6.21 7.78
C TYR A 27 -4.46 -6.37 9.22
N THR A 28 -5.39 -5.51 9.64
CA THR A 28 -6.08 -5.68 10.93
C THR A 28 -6.81 -7.03 10.96
N HIS A 29 -7.59 -7.34 9.93
CA HIS A 29 -8.31 -8.60 9.82
C HIS A 29 -7.37 -9.81 9.78
N TYR A 30 -6.36 -9.80 8.90
CA TYR A 30 -5.39 -10.89 8.77
C TYR A 30 -4.66 -11.18 10.08
N SER A 31 -4.30 -10.15 10.86
CA SER A 31 -3.67 -10.34 12.18
C SER A 31 -4.50 -11.19 13.16
N LEU A 32 -5.82 -11.25 12.97
CA LEU A 32 -6.75 -12.07 13.76
C LEU A 32 -6.87 -13.50 13.24
N MET A 33 -6.56 -13.71 11.96
CA MET A 33 -6.72 -14.98 11.25
C MET A 33 -5.43 -15.82 11.20
N VAL A 34 -4.31 -15.33 11.75
CA VAL A 34 -3.07 -16.12 11.88
C VAL A 34 -3.09 -16.98 13.15
N PHE A 35 -2.99 -18.29 12.95
CA PHE A 35 -2.95 -19.31 14.01
C PHE A 35 -1.64 -20.12 14.00
N GLY A 36 -1.41 -20.91 15.06
CA GLY A 36 -0.23 -21.78 15.18
C GLY A 36 0.94 -21.18 15.97
N TYR A 37 2.00 -21.97 16.14
CA TYR A 37 3.11 -21.65 17.05
C TYR A 37 4.01 -20.51 16.56
N ASN A 38 4.06 -20.27 15.24
CA ASN A 38 4.86 -19.19 14.63
C ASN A 38 4.12 -17.83 14.58
N ARG A 39 2.90 -17.73 15.12
CA ARG A 39 2.03 -16.58 14.87
C ARG A 39 2.52 -15.25 15.43
N ILE A 40 3.27 -15.25 16.54
CA ILE A 40 3.62 -14.02 17.28
C ILE A 40 4.28 -12.98 16.36
N PRO A 41 5.43 -13.27 15.70
CA PRO A 41 6.08 -12.31 14.83
C PRO A 41 5.23 -11.91 13.61
N ILE A 42 4.45 -12.84 13.05
CA ILE A 42 3.61 -12.57 11.88
C ILE A 42 2.47 -11.62 12.23
N VAL A 43 1.83 -11.84 13.38
CA VAL A 43 0.72 -11.00 13.85
C VAL A 43 1.20 -9.60 14.20
N ASP A 44 2.39 -9.49 14.81
CA ASP A 44 3.00 -8.20 15.10
C ASP A 44 3.35 -7.46 13.81
N TRP A 45 3.94 -8.15 12.82
CA TRP A 45 4.20 -7.60 11.48
C TRP A 45 2.92 -7.09 10.80
N MET A 46 1.84 -7.90 10.76
CA MET A 46 0.55 -7.50 10.19
C MET A 46 -0.02 -6.26 10.88
N LYS A 47 0.05 -6.18 12.21
CA LYS A 47 -0.43 -5.00 12.97
C LYS A 47 0.39 -3.75 12.68
N SER A 48 1.71 -3.89 12.52
CA SER A 48 2.57 -2.77 12.13
C SER A 48 2.20 -2.24 10.75
N ASN A 49 2.01 -3.12 9.75
CA ASN A 49 1.55 -2.72 8.41
C ASN A 49 0.18 -2.01 8.46
N ALA A 50 -0.75 -2.48 9.30
CA ALA A 50 -2.03 -1.78 9.49
C ALA A 50 -1.87 -0.37 10.08
N GLN A 51 -0.90 -0.16 10.96
CA GLN A 51 -0.63 1.17 11.53
C GLN A 51 0.03 2.10 10.52
N GLU A 52 0.98 1.56 9.75
CA GLU A 52 1.71 2.27 8.70
C GLU A 52 0.78 2.69 7.56
N GLY A 53 -0.09 1.81 7.07
CA GLY A 53 -1.11 2.16 6.07
C GLY A 53 -2.02 3.31 6.51
N LEU A 54 -2.31 3.45 7.82
CA LEU A 54 -3.08 4.61 8.30
C LEU A 54 -2.27 5.91 8.19
N VAL A 55 -0.97 5.86 8.45
CA VAL A 55 -0.06 6.99 8.23
C VAL A 55 -0.01 7.34 6.74
N HIS A 56 0.06 6.34 5.86
CA HIS A 56 0.09 6.54 4.40
C HIS A 56 -1.21 7.19 3.89
N ALA A 57 -2.36 6.70 4.37
CA ALA A 57 -3.66 7.29 4.08
C ALA A 57 -3.73 8.77 4.51
N HIS A 58 -3.21 9.10 5.71
CA HIS A 58 -3.13 10.48 6.16
C HIS A 58 -2.21 11.33 5.28
N LYS A 59 -1.00 10.85 4.94
CA LYS A 59 -0.09 11.54 4.02
C LYS A 59 -0.78 11.84 2.68
N ALA A 60 -1.44 10.84 2.07
CA ALA A 60 -2.14 10.99 0.80
C ALA A 60 -3.30 12.02 0.87
N GLY A 61 -4.09 11.98 1.95
CA GLY A 61 -5.16 12.93 2.20
C GLY A 61 -4.66 14.38 2.34
N GLU A 62 -3.57 14.59 3.08
CA GLU A 62 -2.91 15.90 3.21
C GLU A 62 -2.40 16.42 1.87
N MET A 63 -1.84 15.55 1.01
CA MET A 63 -1.43 15.94 -0.33
C MET A 63 -2.64 16.31 -1.22
N ALA A 64 -3.77 15.60 -1.07
CA ALA A 64 -4.98 15.92 -1.83
C ALA A 64 -5.55 17.30 -1.42
N THR A 65 -5.60 17.60 -0.11
CA THR A 65 -6.07 18.90 0.39
C THR A 65 -5.08 20.03 0.12
N LEU A 66 -3.77 19.74 0.08
CA LEU A 66 -2.73 20.69 -0.37
C LEU A 66 -3.02 21.20 -1.79
N LEU A 67 -3.51 20.33 -2.66
CA LEU A 67 -3.95 20.70 -4.00
C LEU A 67 -5.37 21.30 -4.02
N GLY A 68 -6.04 21.43 -2.88
CA GLY A 68 -7.43 21.92 -2.80
C GLY A 68 -8.46 20.90 -3.27
N GLY A 69 -8.11 19.61 -3.29
CA GLY A 69 -9.03 18.51 -3.53
C GLY A 69 -9.86 18.16 -2.29
N HIS A 70 -10.95 17.43 -2.50
CA HIS A 70 -11.76 16.86 -1.42
C HIS A 70 -11.33 15.41 -1.19
N PRO A 71 -10.85 15.04 0.02
CA PRO A 71 -10.52 13.65 0.34
C PRO A 71 -11.74 12.73 0.23
N SER A 72 -11.56 11.56 -0.37
CA SER A 72 -12.61 10.56 -0.49
C SER A 72 -13.04 10.02 0.88
N LEU A 73 -14.32 9.64 1.00
CA LEU A 73 -14.84 8.87 2.14
C LEU A 73 -14.99 7.38 1.82
N LYS A 74 -14.55 6.95 0.64
CA LYS A 74 -14.59 5.54 0.24
C LYS A 74 -13.41 4.77 0.81
N ILE A 75 -13.49 3.45 0.69
CA ILE A 75 -12.41 2.51 0.95
C ILE A 75 -12.25 1.70 -0.33
N GLY A 76 -11.00 1.33 -0.65
CA GLY A 76 -10.68 0.44 -1.76
C GLY A 76 -11.31 -0.94 -1.60
N ALA A 77 -11.10 -1.81 -2.60
CA ALA A 77 -11.64 -3.16 -2.55
C ALA A 77 -11.07 -3.95 -1.36
N LEU A 78 -11.96 -4.54 -0.57
CA LEU A 78 -11.62 -5.41 0.57
C LEU A 78 -11.70 -6.88 0.13
N LEU A 79 -10.76 -7.32 -0.70
CA LEU A 79 -10.67 -8.73 -1.07
C LEU A 79 -10.18 -9.54 0.15
N GLU A 80 -10.96 -10.54 0.53
CA GLU A 80 -10.65 -11.58 1.50
C GLU A 80 -11.28 -12.87 0.94
N THR A 81 -10.47 -13.90 0.67
CA THR A 81 -10.98 -15.11 -0.01
C THR A 81 -11.51 -16.19 0.94
N GLU A 82 -11.65 -15.88 2.23
CA GLU A 82 -11.93 -16.82 3.33
C GLU A 82 -10.91 -17.95 3.46
N LYS A 83 -9.73 -17.82 2.83
CA LYS A 83 -8.62 -18.76 2.93
C LYS A 83 -7.58 -18.24 3.92
N HIS A 84 -7.52 -18.87 5.08
CA HIS A 84 -6.69 -18.40 6.20
C HIS A 84 -5.37 -19.16 6.37
N ASP A 85 -4.92 -19.89 5.34
CA ASP A 85 -3.52 -20.31 5.32
C ASP A 85 -2.62 -19.07 5.16
N ILE A 86 -1.49 -19.06 5.85
CA ILE A 86 -0.60 -17.89 5.83
C ILE A 86 -0.10 -17.59 4.41
N GLY A 87 0.12 -18.61 3.58
CA GLY A 87 0.53 -18.41 2.20
C GLY A 87 -0.56 -17.74 1.36
N ASP A 88 -1.84 -18.06 1.59
CA ASP A 88 -2.96 -17.43 0.90
C ASP A 88 -3.09 -15.95 1.31
N ILE A 89 -3.05 -15.67 2.61
CA ILE A 89 -3.04 -14.30 3.14
C ILE A 89 -1.87 -13.49 2.57
N LEU A 90 -0.67 -14.06 2.51
CA LEU A 90 0.51 -13.36 1.99
C LEU A 90 0.41 -13.09 0.48
N ARG A 91 -0.22 -13.97 -0.31
CA ARG A 91 -0.48 -13.70 -1.74
C ARG A 91 -1.50 -12.58 -1.90
N GLU A 92 -2.55 -12.57 -1.09
CA GLU A 92 -3.53 -11.48 -1.05
C GLU A 92 -2.89 -10.14 -0.62
N SER A 93 -1.96 -10.15 0.34
CA SER A 93 -1.15 -8.99 0.71
C SER A 93 -0.29 -8.53 -0.47
N LEU A 94 0.42 -9.44 -1.13
CA LEU A 94 1.30 -9.11 -2.26
C LEU A 94 0.56 -8.41 -3.41
N GLU A 95 -0.63 -8.89 -3.77
CA GLU A 95 -1.47 -8.26 -4.80
C GLU A 95 -1.89 -6.84 -4.42
N HIS A 96 -2.14 -6.60 -3.14
CA HIS A 96 -2.53 -5.29 -2.64
C HIS A 96 -1.37 -4.31 -2.60
N GLU A 97 -0.22 -4.72 -2.07
CA GLU A 97 1.00 -3.91 -2.08
C GLU A 97 1.40 -3.52 -3.51
N GLN A 98 1.22 -4.43 -4.46
CA GLN A 98 1.50 -4.14 -5.87
C GLN A 98 0.55 -3.05 -6.40
N ALA A 99 -0.75 -3.12 -6.06
CA ALA A 99 -1.71 -2.11 -6.50
C ALA A 99 -1.47 -0.72 -5.87
N ALA A 100 -1.01 -0.67 -4.61
CA ALA A 100 -0.59 0.57 -3.96
C ALA A 100 0.66 1.15 -4.63
N THR A 101 1.70 0.32 -4.78
CA THR A 101 2.96 0.67 -5.46
C THR A 101 2.72 1.23 -6.87
N ASP A 102 1.92 0.53 -7.68
CA ASP A 102 1.56 0.97 -9.04
C ASP A 102 0.89 2.34 -9.03
N SER A 103 0.02 2.61 -8.05
CA SER A 103 -0.67 3.89 -7.90
C SER A 103 0.29 5.02 -7.53
N TYR A 104 1.32 4.75 -6.73
CA TYR A 104 2.37 5.72 -6.44
C TYR A 104 3.27 6.00 -7.65
N TYR A 105 3.60 5.00 -8.45
CA TYR A 105 4.28 5.22 -9.74
C TYR A 105 3.43 6.05 -10.70
N GLU A 106 2.12 5.79 -10.79
CA GLU A 106 1.19 6.61 -11.58
C GLU A 106 1.21 8.07 -11.10
N LEU A 107 1.23 8.30 -9.78
CA LEU A 107 1.34 9.65 -9.20
C LEU A 107 2.67 10.31 -9.58
N LEU A 108 3.80 9.61 -9.42
CA LEU A 108 5.13 10.11 -9.77
C LEU A 108 5.17 10.58 -11.23
N GLU A 109 4.63 9.79 -12.15
CA GLU A 109 4.57 10.14 -13.58
C GLU A 109 3.76 11.42 -13.85
N VAL A 110 2.75 11.72 -13.05
CA VAL A 110 1.95 12.94 -13.17
C VAL A 110 2.70 14.17 -12.66
N VAL A 111 3.48 14.03 -11.59
CA VAL A 111 4.07 15.13 -10.83
C VAL A 111 5.57 15.37 -11.08
N LYS A 112 6.25 14.46 -11.80
CA LYS A 112 7.67 14.55 -12.14
C LYS A 112 8.03 15.73 -13.04
N ASP A 113 9.32 15.86 -13.34
CA ASP A 113 9.91 16.90 -14.19
C ASP A 113 9.69 18.31 -13.62
N GLY A 114 9.69 18.42 -12.29
CA GLY A 114 9.54 19.69 -11.59
C GLY A 114 8.14 20.29 -11.62
N LYS A 115 7.10 19.53 -12.02
CA LYS A 115 5.70 20.01 -11.96
C LYS A 115 5.26 20.29 -10.54
N SER A 116 5.73 19.48 -9.59
CA SER A 116 5.66 19.71 -8.15
C SER A 116 6.78 18.94 -7.42
N VAL A 117 7.79 19.67 -6.93
CA VAL A 117 8.91 19.06 -6.18
C VAL A 117 8.40 18.30 -4.95
N LEU A 118 7.48 18.90 -4.20
CA LEU A 118 6.96 18.29 -2.98
C LEU A 118 6.23 16.96 -3.24
N LEU A 119 5.38 16.92 -4.28
CA LEU A 119 4.66 15.70 -4.63
C LEU A 119 5.56 14.65 -5.27
N GLU A 120 6.58 15.07 -6.01
CA GLU A 120 7.59 14.17 -6.59
C GLU A 120 8.40 13.48 -5.49
N GLU A 121 8.90 14.23 -4.50
CA GLU A 121 9.62 13.65 -3.36
C GLU A 121 8.71 12.74 -2.53
N TYR A 122 7.47 13.17 -2.27
CA TYR A 122 6.48 12.33 -1.59
C TYR A 122 6.26 11.00 -2.33
N ALA A 123 5.99 11.03 -3.64
CA ALA A 123 5.75 9.82 -4.41
C ALA A 123 6.97 8.89 -4.40
N ARG A 124 8.19 9.44 -4.48
CA ARG A 124 9.44 8.64 -4.41
C ARG A 124 9.65 8.01 -3.05
N GLU A 125 9.40 8.73 -1.96
CA GLU A 125 9.49 8.21 -0.59
C GLU A 125 8.52 7.02 -0.43
N MET A 126 7.26 7.21 -0.82
CA MET A 126 6.24 6.17 -0.73
C MET A 126 6.58 4.96 -1.60
N ILE A 127 7.06 5.14 -2.83
CA ILE A 127 7.50 4.04 -3.70
C ILE A 127 8.59 3.20 -3.01
N VAL A 128 9.56 3.84 -2.36
CA VAL A 128 10.63 3.12 -1.65
C VAL A 128 10.06 2.32 -0.48
N GLU A 129 9.15 2.90 0.31
CA GLU A 129 8.46 2.20 1.41
C GLU A 129 7.69 0.97 0.88
N GLU A 130 6.87 1.13 -0.17
CA GLU A 130 6.06 0.02 -0.70
C GLU A 130 6.89 -1.06 -1.43
N GLU A 131 7.98 -0.69 -2.11
CA GLU A 131 8.91 -1.68 -2.70
C GLU A 131 9.57 -2.55 -1.62
N LEU A 132 9.82 -2.00 -0.42
CA LEU A 132 10.32 -2.77 0.72
C LEU A 132 9.24 -3.71 1.27
N HIS A 133 8.00 -3.26 1.40
CA HIS A 133 6.87 -4.11 1.80
C HIS A 133 6.67 -5.28 0.84
N LEU A 134 6.68 -5.00 -0.47
CA LEU A 134 6.63 -6.02 -1.53
C LEU A 134 7.74 -7.06 -1.34
N ASP A 135 8.98 -6.62 -1.13
CA ASP A 135 10.11 -7.54 -0.96
C ASP A 135 10.01 -8.37 0.33
N GLU A 136 9.50 -7.81 1.43
CA GLU A 136 9.23 -8.56 2.66
C GLU A 136 8.21 -9.67 2.44
N VAL A 137 7.06 -9.36 1.82
CA VAL A 137 6.03 -10.37 1.50
C VAL A 137 6.57 -11.44 0.55
N ASN A 138 7.29 -11.01 -0.48
CA ASN A 138 7.96 -11.90 -1.43
C ASN A 138 8.97 -12.82 -0.72
N LYS A 139 9.73 -12.36 0.28
CA LYS A 139 10.63 -13.23 1.07
C LYS A 139 9.86 -14.19 1.96
N MET A 140 8.75 -13.76 2.56
CA MET A 140 7.90 -14.62 3.40
C MET A 140 7.22 -15.75 2.61
N LEU A 141 7.00 -15.57 1.30
CA LEU A 141 6.41 -16.57 0.42
C LEU A 141 7.40 -17.64 -0.10
N ARG A 142 8.70 -17.49 0.14
CA ARG A 142 9.73 -18.43 -0.32
C ARG A 142 9.93 -19.59 0.63
N ASN A 143 10.37 -20.74 0.12
CA ASN A 143 10.82 -21.82 0.99
C ASN A 143 12.21 -21.51 1.57
N PRO A 144 12.55 -22.04 2.75
CA PRO A 144 13.90 -21.92 3.29
C PRO A 144 14.96 -22.42 2.30
N GLY A 145 15.90 -21.55 1.93
CA GLY A 145 16.96 -21.84 0.96
C GLY A 145 16.70 -21.29 -0.45
N ASP A 146 15.47 -20.87 -0.76
CA ASP A 146 15.15 -20.25 -2.05
C ASP A 146 15.60 -18.78 -2.06
N ILE A 147 16.61 -18.48 -2.87
CA ILE A 147 17.15 -17.11 -3.01
C ILE A 147 16.49 -16.30 -4.13
N GLN A 148 15.81 -16.97 -5.06
CA GLN A 148 15.14 -16.33 -6.18
C GLN A 148 13.85 -15.64 -5.72
N ALA A 149 13.45 -14.58 -6.42
CA ALA A 149 12.17 -13.92 -6.17
C ALA A 149 11.01 -14.91 -6.31
N PHE A 150 10.05 -14.81 -5.40
CA PHE A 150 8.81 -15.56 -5.46
C PHE A 150 8.09 -15.25 -6.78
N LYS A 151 7.56 -16.30 -7.41
CA LYS A 151 6.72 -16.19 -8.60
C LYS A 151 5.40 -16.92 -8.28
N PRO A 152 4.26 -16.22 -8.37
CA PRO A 152 2.96 -16.83 -8.09
C PRO A 152 2.60 -17.97 -9.04
#